data_AF-A0A2E2D8A3-F1
#
_entry.id   AF-A0A2E2D8A3-F1
#
_cell.length_a   1.000
_cell.length_b   1.000
_cell.length_c   1.000
_cell.angle_alpha   90.00
_cell.angle_beta   90.00
_cell.angle_gamma   90.00
#
_symmetry.space_group_name_H-M   'P 1'
#
loop_
_entity.id
_entity.type
_entity.pdbx_description
1 polymer ?
#
loop_
_entity_poly.entity_id
_entity_poly.type
_entity_poly.pdbx_seq_one_letter_code
_entity_poly.pdbx_strand_id
1 'polypeptide(L)'
;MTRAQLIEEIKAGGFEQYEEAGIIDDISLNRWIKNELKRFGANVMITSEKTLQVINGKAQLPENFWKLDMAIRVDLNKISGEGDKEDFLQSAYFYKQRNEVDVEWDNASESFEHKNYKCIEEKIYLRRATLTCEYTNPRFLTLTKGFNRETVSKKYHNYSKQYSASASHQINIVGDYINTNFKEGWVYIQYIGLESNEDGDFIIPKGNHNRIEEYLIAYCRKRILEDLIMGDDPNKINMLNYYRQEVRDLFSLAMTDAKFHGAQGWRSAVKRSIKRNSRAYEAMLPTK
;
A
#
# COMPACT_ATOMS: atom_id res chain seq x y z
N MET A 1 18.36 1.32 -0.24
CA MET A 1 18.42 -0.14 -0.03
C MET A 1 17.01 -0.72 -0.15
N THR A 2 16.82 -1.98 -0.52
CA THR A 2 15.48 -2.61 -0.40
C THR A 2 15.23 -3.05 1.05
N ARG A 3 13.96 -3.28 1.41
CA ARG A 3 13.59 -3.78 2.75
C ARG A 3 14.28 -5.11 3.07
N ALA A 4 14.34 -6.03 2.11
CA ALA A 4 15.00 -7.32 2.27
C ALA A 4 16.49 -7.16 2.57
N GLN A 5 17.20 -6.31 1.81
CA GLN A 5 18.62 -6.02 2.04
C GLN A 5 18.87 -5.40 3.43
N LEU A 6 17.99 -4.52 3.89
CA LEU A 6 18.11 -3.95 5.23
C LEU A 6 17.95 -5.00 6.33
N ILE A 7 17.05 -5.96 6.15
CA ILE A 7 16.86 -7.07 7.10
C ILE A 7 18.11 -7.95 7.17
N GLU A 8 18.72 -8.24 6.02
CA GLU A 8 20.00 -8.96 5.97
C GLU A 8 21.10 -8.20 6.72
N GLU A 9 21.22 -6.88 6.54
CA GLU A 9 22.18 -6.06 7.28
C GLU A 9 21.89 -5.95 8.79
N ILE A 10 20.62 -6.03 9.20
CA ILE A 10 20.23 -6.07 10.63
C ILE A 10 20.75 -7.36 11.27
N LYS A 11 20.56 -8.49 10.57
CA LYS A 11 20.95 -9.85 11.00
C LYS A 11 22.47 -10.03 11.01
N ALA A 12 23.17 -9.49 10.02
CA ALA A 12 24.62 -9.50 9.95
C ALA A 12 25.27 -8.77 11.15
N GLY A 13 26.57 -8.98 11.39
CA GLY A 13 27.34 -8.16 12.35
C GLY A 13 27.07 -8.47 13.81
N GLY A 14 26.98 -9.76 14.17
CA GLY A 14 26.89 -10.25 15.55
C GLY A 14 25.47 -10.59 16.03
N PHE A 15 24.46 -10.41 15.18
CA PHE A 15 23.07 -10.81 15.44
C PHE A 15 22.68 -12.16 14.80
N GLU A 16 23.57 -12.74 13.97
CA GLU A 16 23.42 -14.04 13.31
C GLU A 16 23.10 -15.16 14.31
N GLN A 17 23.77 -15.18 15.46
CA GLN A 17 23.50 -16.12 16.55
C GLN A 17 22.05 -16.09 17.07
N TYR A 18 21.37 -14.95 16.98
CA TYR A 18 19.97 -14.82 17.41
C TYR A 18 19.00 -15.22 16.30
N GLU A 19 19.42 -15.11 15.04
CA GLU A 19 18.70 -15.68 13.89
C GLU A 19 18.77 -17.21 13.91
N GLU A 20 19.96 -17.78 14.12
CA GLU A 20 20.15 -19.23 14.24
C GLU A 20 19.34 -19.82 15.39
N ALA A 21 19.19 -19.07 16.49
CA ALA A 21 18.35 -19.45 17.62
C ALA A 21 16.83 -19.29 17.36
N GLY A 22 16.43 -18.75 16.21
CA GLY A 22 15.02 -18.53 15.85
C GLY A 22 14.34 -17.42 16.66
N ILE A 23 15.12 -16.50 17.26
CA ILE A 23 14.59 -15.43 18.12
C ILE A 23 14.15 -14.22 17.28
N ILE A 24 14.77 -14.02 16.11
CA ILE A 24 14.45 -12.90 15.22
C ILE A 24 13.23 -13.26 14.36
N ASP A 25 12.14 -12.50 14.55
CA ASP A 25 10.94 -12.58 13.71
C ASP A 25 10.93 -11.47 12.64
N ASP A 26 11.00 -11.88 11.37
CA ASP A 26 11.00 -10.99 10.21
C ASP A 26 9.68 -10.18 10.11
N ILE A 27 8.55 -10.72 10.57
CA ILE A 27 7.26 -9.99 10.56
C ILE A 27 7.35 -8.80 11.53
N SER A 28 7.90 -9.02 12.72
CA SER A 28 8.13 -7.98 13.72
C SER A 28 9.13 -6.93 13.24
N LEU A 29 10.24 -7.34 12.61
CA LEU A 29 11.21 -6.42 11.99
C LEU A 29 10.54 -5.51 10.96
N ASN A 30 9.76 -6.08 10.05
CA ASN A 30 9.03 -5.33 9.02
C ASN A 30 8.10 -4.29 9.63
N ARG A 31 7.36 -4.67 10.67
CA ARG A 31 6.47 -3.75 11.41
C ARG A 31 7.25 -2.63 12.08
N TRP A 32 8.39 -2.93 12.71
CA TRP A 32 9.23 -1.93 13.36
C TRP A 32 9.81 -0.93 12.38
N ILE A 33 10.38 -1.39 11.27
CA ILE A 33 10.93 -0.54 10.20
C ILE A 33 9.84 0.40 9.67
N LYS A 34 8.65 -0.14 9.35
CA LYS A 34 7.52 0.65 8.85
C LYS A 34 7.08 1.73 9.84
N ASN A 35 6.95 1.37 11.12
CA ASN A 35 6.55 2.31 12.17
C ASN A 35 7.59 3.40 12.43
N GLU A 36 8.86 3.08 12.26
CA GLU A 36 9.94 4.01 12.49
C GLU A 36 10.13 4.98 11.31
N LEU A 37 10.02 4.49 10.07
CA LEU A 37 9.96 5.33 8.87
C LEU A 37 8.82 6.37 8.93
N LYS A 38 7.69 5.98 9.51
CA LYS A 38 6.54 6.86 9.74
C LYS A 38 6.85 8.07 10.63
N ARG A 39 7.85 8.00 11.52
CA ARG A 39 8.26 9.13 12.38
C ARG A 39 8.95 10.26 11.61
N PHE A 40 9.58 9.95 10.48
CA PHE A 40 10.14 10.97 9.57
C PHE A 40 9.06 11.70 8.76
N GLY A 41 7.87 11.10 8.63
CA GLY A 41 6.68 11.71 8.07
C GLY A 41 6.87 12.24 6.65
N ALA A 42 6.42 13.47 6.40
CA ALA A 42 6.45 14.10 5.07
C ALA A 42 7.86 14.34 4.49
N ASN A 43 8.92 14.13 5.28
CA ASN A 43 10.30 14.25 4.78
C ASN A 43 10.73 13.07 3.90
N VAL A 44 10.08 11.91 4.08
CA VAL A 44 10.44 10.66 3.38
C VAL A 44 9.28 10.06 2.57
N MET A 45 8.09 10.62 2.70
CA MET A 45 6.88 10.08 2.07
C MET A 45 6.51 10.81 0.80
N ILE A 46 5.92 10.06 -0.13
CA ILE A 46 5.59 10.46 -1.47
C ILE A 46 4.09 10.45 -1.75
N THR A 47 3.65 11.25 -2.71
CA THR A 47 2.26 11.18 -3.20
C THR A 47 2.17 10.10 -4.26
N SER A 48 1.34 9.10 -4.00
CA SER A 48 1.10 7.95 -4.86
C SER A 48 -0.39 7.83 -5.18
N GLU A 49 -0.69 7.12 -6.25
CA GLU A 49 -2.05 6.92 -6.76
C GLU A 49 -2.32 5.44 -6.89
N LYS A 50 -3.54 5.00 -6.57
CA LYS A 50 -3.97 3.62 -6.79
C LYS A 50 -5.48 3.57 -6.91
N THR A 51 -5.98 2.68 -7.77
CA THR A 51 -7.41 2.35 -7.83
C THR A 51 -7.65 1.08 -7.03
N LEU A 52 -8.67 1.12 -6.16
CA LEU A 52 -9.05 0.04 -5.27
C LEU A 52 -10.42 -0.50 -5.65
N GLN A 53 -10.55 -1.82 -5.65
CA GLN A 53 -11.84 -2.48 -5.82
C GLN A 53 -12.56 -2.56 -4.46
N VAL A 54 -13.81 -2.13 -4.43
CA VAL A 54 -14.69 -2.25 -3.27
C VAL A 54 -15.52 -3.52 -3.44
N ILE A 55 -15.41 -4.40 -2.46
CA ILE A 55 -16.17 -5.65 -2.38
C ILE A 55 -16.85 -5.68 -1.01
N ASN A 56 -18.15 -5.91 -0.96
CA ASN A 56 -18.95 -5.90 0.28
C ASN A 56 -18.78 -4.62 1.12
N GLY A 57 -18.64 -3.48 0.45
CA GLY A 57 -18.47 -2.18 1.09
C GLY A 57 -17.12 -1.94 1.75
N LYS A 58 -16.11 -2.74 1.41
CA LYS A 58 -14.74 -2.59 1.90
C LYS A 58 -13.72 -2.70 0.76
N ALA A 59 -12.64 -1.95 0.87
CA ALA A 59 -11.48 -2.04 0.02
C ALA A 59 -10.20 -2.04 0.86
N GLN A 60 -9.24 -2.89 0.53
CA GLN A 60 -7.95 -2.95 1.21
C GLN A 60 -7.06 -1.80 0.76
N LEU A 61 -6.44 -1.10 1.73
CA LEU A 61 -5.49 -0.03 1.44
C LEU A 61 -4.13 -0.59 0.98
N PRO A 62 -3.38 0.18 0.21
CA PRO A 62 -2.00 -0.16 -0.13
C PRO A 62 -1.13 -0.32 1.13
N GLU A 63 -0.18 -1.25 1.13
CA GLU A 63 0.65 -1.50 2.31
C GLU A 63 1.48 -0.26 2.71
N ASN A 64 1.92 0.52 1.72
CA ASN A 64 2.68 1.75 1.90
C ASN A 64 1.81 2.96 2.30
N PHE A 65 0.50 2.79 2.53
CA PHE A 65 -0.42 3.88 2.86
C PHE A 65 -0.08 4.55 4.20
N TRP A 66 -0.12 5.90 4.20
CA TRP A 66 0.01 6.71 5.41
C TRP A 66 -1.14 7.69 5.59
N LYS A 67 -1.40 8.56 4.62
CA LYS A 67 -2.46 9.56 4.69
C LYS A 67 -3.21 9.68 3.38
N LEU A 68 -4.53 9.69 3.44
CA LEU A 68 -5.37 9.94 2.28
C LEU A 68 -5.34 11.43 1.92
N ASP A 69 -5.12 11.75 0.65
CA ASP A 69 -5.19 13.12 0.12
C ASP A 69 -6.43 13.37 -0.73
N MET A 70 -6.89 12.35 -1.47
CA MET A 70 -8.10 12.41 -2.27
C MET A 70 -8.70 11.01 -2.45
N ALA A 71 -10.03 10.93 -2.51
CA ALA A 71 -10.74 9.72 -2.92
C ALA A 71 -11.92 10.06 -3.84
N ILE A 72 -12.02 9.32 -4.94
CA ILE A 72 -13.02 9.49 -5.99
C ILE A 72 -13.58 8.11 -6.33
N ARG A 73 -14.90 8.00 -6.38
CA ARG A 73 -15.56 6.84 -6.97
C ARG A 73 -15.51 6.96 -8.49
N VAL A 74 -15.13 5.88 -9.13
CA VAL A 74 -15.06 5.77 -10.58
C VAL A 74 -15.78 4.51 -11.03
N ASP A 75 -16.30 4.54 -12.26
CA ASP A 75 -16.91 3.39 -12.89
C ASP A 75 -15.92 2.82 -13.92
N LEU A 76 -15.83 1.49 -14.00
CA LEU A 76 -14.95 0.82 -14.96
C LEU A 76 -15.62 0.83 -16.34
N ASN A 77 -14.98 1.45 -17.32
CA ASN A 77 -15.55 1.60 -18.67
C ASN A 77 -15.03 0.51 -19.62
N LYS A 78 -13.71 0.32 -19.65
CA LYS A 78 -13.06 -0.60 -20.59
C LYS A 78 -11.81 -1.20 -19.96
N ILE A 79 -11.59 -2.48 -20.22
CA ILE A 79 -10.30 -3.13 -19.99
C ILE A 79 -9.74 -3.45 -21.37
N SER A 80 -8.56 -2.92 -21.68
CA SER A 80 -7.76 -3.31 -22.85
C SER A 80 -6.46 -3.95 -22.38
N GLY A 81 -5.89 -4.83 -23.19
CA GLY A 81 -4.58 -5.43 -22.91
C GLY A 81 -3.71 -5.39 -24.16
N GLU A 82 -2.45 -5.01 -24.00
CA GLU A 82 -1.41 -5.17 -25.03
C GLU A 82 -0.47 -6.28 -24.56
N GLY A 83 -0.27 -7.28 -25.44
CA GLY A 83 0.67 -8.38 -25.23
C GLY A 83 1.65 -8.46 -26.39
N ASP A 84 2.83 -9.03 -26.12
CA ASP A 84 3.86 -9.24 -27.14
C ASP A 84 3.33 -10.13 -28.27
N LYS A 85 3.46 -9.64 -29.51
CA LYS A 85 3.16 -10.38 -30.72
C LYS A 85 4.32 -11.34 -31.01
N GLU A 86 4.28 -12.54 -30.46
CA GLU A 86 4.99 -13.66 -31.07
C GLU A 86 4.02 -14.79 -31.38
N ASP A 87 3.82 -15.00 -32.69
CA ASP A 87 3.14 -16.14 -33.26
C ASP A 87 3.97 -17.41 -32.97
N PHE A 88 3.42 -18.29 -32.14
CA PHE A 88 3.64 -19.72 -32.31
C PHE A 88 2.37 -20.43 -31.82
N LEU A 89 1.63 -21.03 -32.76
CA LEU A 89 0.40 -21.75 -32.49
C LEU A 89 0.54 -22.62 -31.22
N GLN A 90 -0.36 -22.45 -30.24
CA GLN A 90 -0.54 -23.30 -29.03
C GLN A 90 0.04 -22.85 -27.65
N SER A 91 0.26 -21.58 -27.32
CA SER A 91 0.48 -21.16 -25.92
C SER A 91 -0.75 -20.47 -25.30
N ALA A 92 -1.71 -21.30 -24.88
CA ALA A 92 -3.03 -20.96 -24.34
C ALA A 92 -3.07 -19.90 -23.23
N TYR A 93 -3.95 -18.89 -23.38
CA TYR A 93 -4.83 -18.34 -22.31
C TYR A 93 -6.13 -17.71 -22.87
N PHE A 94 -6.73 -18.30 -23.90
CA PHE A 94 -8.15 -18.07 -24.19
C PHE A 94 -8.80 -19.40 -24.54
N TYR A 95 -9.44 -20.03 -23.57
CA TYR A 95 -10.47 -21.00 -23.88
C TYR A 95 -11.74 -20.56 -23.16
N LYS A 96 -12.79 -20.31 -23.95
CA LYS A 96 -14.11 -19.95 -23.47
C LYS A 96 -14.88 -21.24 -23.22
N GLN A 97 -14.96 -21.68 -21.97
CA GLN A 97 -15.85 -22.78 -21.62
C GLN A 97 -17.18 -22.21 -21.14
N ARG A 98 -18.16 -22.21 -22.04
CA ARG A 98 -19.57 -21.96 -21.70
C ARG A 98 -20.18 -23.32 -21.36
N ASN A 99 -20.30 -23.63 -20.07
CA ASN A 99 -21.07 -24.79 -19.63
C ASN A 99 -22.51 -24.33 -19.40
N GLU A 100 -23.41 -24.69 -20.32
CA GLU A 100 -24.84 -24.60 -20.09
C GLU A 100 -25.27 -25.95 -19.51
N VAL A 101 -25.50 -25.99 -18.20
CA VAL A 101 -25.99 -27.18 -17.54
C VAL A 101 -27.45 -26.93 -17.19
N ASP A 102 -28.34 -27.39 -18.08
CA ASP A 102 -29.79 -27.35 -17.86
C ASP A 102 -30.28 -28.55 -17.01
N VAL A 103 -29.36 -29.46 -16.67
CA VAL A 103 -29.65 -30.76 -16.09
C VAL A 103 -28.49 -31.25 -15.23
N GLU A 104 -28.74 -31.54 -13.96
CA GLU A 104 -27.81 -32.31 -13.12
C GLU A 104 -28.29 -33.76 -13.04
N TRP A 105 -27.35 -34.69 -13.13
CA TRP A 105 -27.62 -36.11 -12.91
C TRP A 105 -27.83 -36.35 -11.42
N ASP A 106 -29.03 -36.78 -11.03
CA ASP A 106 -29.32 -37.16 -9.66
C ASP A 106 -28.98 -38.64 -9.46
N ASN A 107 -27.97 -38.91 -8.63
CA ASN A 107 -27.54 -40.27 -8.30
C ASN A 107 -28.59 -41.07 -7.51
N ALA A 108 -29.59 -40.41 -6.89
CA ALA A 108 -30.66 -41.11 -6.17
C ALA A 108 -31.81 -41.57 -7.09
N SER A 109 -32.05 -40.84 -8.19
CA SER A 109 -33.21 -41.04 -9.08
C SER A 109 -32.84 -41.63 -10.45
N GLU A 110 -31.55 -41.92 -10.69
CA GLU A 110 -30.97 -42.38 -11.97
C GLU A 110 -31.52 -41.62 -13.19
N SER A 111 -31.80 -40.34 -13.02
CA SER A 111 -32.44 -39.51 -14.03
C SER A 111 -31.97 -38.07 -13.95
N PHE A 112 -32.27 -37.38 -15.03
CA PHE A 112 -31.85 -36.02 -15.32
C PHE A 112 -32.90 -35.05 -14.76
N GLU A 113 -32.59 -34.33 -13.66
CA GLU A 113 -33.48 -33.32 -13.10
C GLU A 113 -33.18 -31.93 -13.68
N HIS A 114 -34.22 -31.29 -14.23
CA HIS A 114 -34.16 -29.90 -14.66
C HIS A 114 -34.22 -28.96 -13.46
N LYS A 115 -33.14 -28.23 -13.18
CA LYS A 115 -33.16 -27.15 -12.18
C LYS A 115 -33.59 -25.81 -12.79
N ASN A 116 -34.42 -25.10 -12.06
CA ASN A 116 -35.13 -23.89 -12.51
C ASN A 116 -34.32 -22.59 -12.41
N TYR A 117 -32.99 -22.63 -12.41
CA TYR A 117 -32.18 -21.41 -12.44
C TYR A 117 -30.92 -21.57 -13.30
N LYS A 118 -30.67 -20.54 -14.12
CA LYS A 118 -29.50 -20.39 -14.97
C LYS A 118 -28.32 -19.95 -14.10
N CYS A 119 -27.28 -20.78 -13.98
CA CYS A 119 -26.03 -20.37 -13.33
C CYS A 119 -24.99 -20.07 -14.41
N ILE A 120 -24.44 -18.84 -14.40
CA ILE A 120 -23.36 -18.41 -15.30
C ILE A 120 -22.12 -18.23 -14.41
N GLU A 121 -21.14 -19.12 -14.54
CA GLU A 121 -19.86 -19.00 -13.85
C GLU A 121 -18.77 -18.60 -14.85
N GLU A 122 -18.13 -17.46 -14.61
CA GLU A 122 -17.06 -16.90 -15.45
C GLU A 122 -15.75 -16.91 -14.67
N LYS A 123 -14.73 -17.60 -15.18
CA LYS A 123 -13.39 -17.66 -14.57
C LYS A 123 -12.37 -17.11 -15.56
N ILE A 124 -11.69 -16.02 -15.18
CA ILE A 124 -10.70 -15.31 -16.01
C ILE A 124 -9.33 -15.44 -15.35
N TYR A 125 -8.35 -15.94 -16.10
CA TYR A 125 -6.95 -16.05 -15.66
C TYR A 125 -6.04 -15.35 -16.66
N LEU A 126 -5.21 -14.42 -16.17
CA LEU A 126 -4.33 -13.58 -17.00
C LEU A 126 -2.87 -13.85 -16.60
N ARG A 127 -2.07 -14.38 -17.53
CA ARG A 127 -0.63 -14.54 -17.34
C ARG A 127 0.11 -13.60 -18.27
N ARG A 128 0.89 -12.67 -17.69
CA ARG A 128 1.79 -11.72 -18.38
C ARG A 128 1.11 -10.87 -19.47
N ALA A 129 -0.01 -10.22 -19.13
CA ALA A 129 -0.60 -9.17 -19.96
C ALA A 129 -0.57 -7.84 -19.21
N THR A 130 -0.18 -6.76 -19.88
CA THR A 130 -0.34 -5.41 -19.33
C THR A 130 -1.78 -4.97 -19.57
N LEU A 131 -2.55 -4.85 -18.49
CA LEU A 131 -3.95 -4.43 -18.54
C LEU A 131 -4.04 -2.91 -18.37
N THR A 132 -4.69 -2.27 -19.32
CA THR A 132 -5.07 -0.86 -19.26
C THR A 132 -6.55 -0.79 -18.93
N CYS A 133 -6.87 -0.33 -17.71
CA CYS A 133 -8.24 -0.08 -17.29
C CYS A 133 -8.59 1.40 -17.48
N GLU A 134 -9.61 1.68 -18.29
CA GLU A 134 -10.18 3.01 -18.46
C GLU A 134 -11.35 3.20 -17.50
N TYR A 135 -11.31 4.31 -16.75
CA TYR A 135 -12.30 4.66 -15.74
C TYR A 135 -13.06 5.92 -16.15
N THR A 136 -14.38 5.95 -15.92
CA THR A 136 -15.26 7.08 -16.26
C THR A 136 -16.11 7.51 -15.07
N ASN A 137 -16.85 8.62 -15.24
CA ASN A 137 -17.82 9.14 -14.25
C ASN A 137 -17.21 9.40 -12.85
N PRO A 138 -16.17 10.26 -12.73
CA PRO A 138 -15.55 10.55 -11.46
C PRO A 138 -16.52 11.27 -10.52
N ARG A 139 -16.75 10.71 -9.33
CA ARG A 139 -17.60 11.29 -8.28
C ARG A 139 -16.83 11.39 -6.97
N PHE A 140 -16.71 12.59 -6.41
CA PHE A 140 -16.03 12.79 -5.14
C PHE A 140 -16.71 12.02 -4.00
N LEU A 141 -15.88 11.45 -3.13
CA LEU A 141 -16.31 10.75 -1.92
C LEU A 141 -16.14 11.65 -0.70
N THR A 142 -17.08 11.60 0.22
CA THR A 142 -17.01 12.36 1.48
C THR A 142 -16.61 11.49 2.65
N LEU A 143 -15.90 12.06 3.62
CA LEU A 143 -15.60 11.35 4.85
C LEU A 143 -16.82 11.35 5.78
N THR A 144 -17.12 10.20 6.36
CA THR A 144 -18.16 10.04 7.40
C THR A 144 -17.88 10.95 8.61
N LYS A 145 -18.92 11.35 9.35
CA LYS A 145 -18.73 12.12 10.59
C LYS A 145 -17.98 11.27 11.64
N GLY A 146 -16.95 11.85 12.28
CA GLY A 146 -16.18 11.18 13.33
C GLY A 146 -14.97 10.35 12.85
N PHE A 147 -14.52 10.55 11.62
CA PHE A 147 -13.33 9.87 11.07
C PHE A 147 -12.03 10.26 11.80
N ASN A 148 -11.03 9.37 11.72
CA ASN A 148 -9.71 9.63 12.28
C ASN A 148 -8.97 10.72 11.46
N ARG A 149 -8.67 11.87 12.09
CA ARG A 149 -7.97 12.98 11.44
C ARG A 149 -6.51 12.66 11.10
N GLU A 150 -5.91 11.68 11.76
CA GLU A 150 -4.51 11.33 11.53
C GLU A 150 -4.29 10.60 10.20
N THR A 151 -5.29 9.86 9.72
CA THR A 151 -5.25 9.10 8.46
C THR A 151 -5.50 9.96 7.23
N VAL A 152 -5.73 11.26 7.41
CA VAL A 152 -6.12 12.19 6.35
C VAL A 152 -5.13 13.37 6.31
N SER A 153 -4.78 13.81 5.11
CA SER A 153 -3.89 14.95 4.90
C SER A 153 -4.55 16.26 5.39
N LYS A 154 -3.74 17.23 5.88
CA LYS A 154 -4.26 18.56 6.26
C LYS A 154 -4.78 19.35 5.05
N LYS A 155 -4.31 19.01 3.84
CA LYS A 155 -4.73 19.60 2.56
C LYS A 155 -5.67 18.67 1.80
N TYR A 156 -6.47 17.89 2.52
CA TYR A 156 -7.37 16.94 1.91
C TYR A 156 -8.43 17.67 1.08
N HIS A 157 -8.39 17.44 -0.24
CA HIS A 157 -9.21 18.15 -1.21
C HIS A 157 -10.71 17.94 -0.97
N ASN A 158 -11.10 16.80 -0.39
CA ASN A 158 -12.51 16.49 -0.13
C ASN A 158 -13.05 17.12 1.20
N TYR A 159 -12.28 17.97 1.90
CA TYR A 159 -12.84 18.84 2.96
C TYR A 159 -13.58 20.06 2.40
N SER A 160 -13.26 20.48 1.18
CA SER A 160 -13.91 21.66 0.60
C SER A 160 -15.39 21.38 0.42
N LYS A 161 -16.23 22.19 1.08
CA LYS A 161 -17.70 22.17 0.90
C LYS A 161 -18.10 22.31 -0.58
N GLN A 162 -17.24 22.89 -1.41
CA GLN A 162 -17.48 23.06 -2.84
C GLN A 162 -17.54 21.73 -3.61
N TYR A 163 -16.73 20.73 -3.23
CA TYR A 163 -16.66 19.42 -3.90
C TYR A 163 -17.44 18.32 -3.16
N SER A 164 -17.69 18.50 -1.86
CA SER A 164 -18.32 17.51 -0.98
C SER A 164 -19.82 17.70 -0.79
N ALA A 165 -20.39 18.88 -1.07
CA ALA A 165 -21.79 19.18 -0.75
C ALA A 165 -22.82 18.36 -1.55
N SER A 166 -22.45 17.84 -2.74
CA SER A 166 -23.32 17.03 -3.61
C SER A 166 -22.97 15.54 -3.63
N ALA A 167 -21.97 15.12 -2.84
CA ALA A 167 -21.52 13.74 -2.83
C ALA A 167 -22.45 12.84 -2.00
N SER A 168 -23.18 11.95 -2.66
CA SER A 168 -24.05 10.96 -2.01
C SER A 168 -23.27 9.81 -1.33
N HIS A 169 -22.03 9.58 -1.76
CA HIS A 169 -21.22 8.46 -1.30
C HIS A 169 -20.21 8.88 -0.25
N GLN A 170 -20.12 8.06 0.81
CA GLN A 170 -19.32 8.30 1.99
C GLN A 170 -18.31 7.18 2.20
N ILE A 171 -17.16 7.54 2.76
CA ILE A 171 -16.07 6.64 3.12
C ILE A 171 -15.58 6.86 4.55
N ASN A 172 -15.04 5.81 5.14
CA ASN A 172 -14.33 5.86 6.41
C ASN A 172 -13.08 4.98 6.33
N ILE A 173 -11.98 5.42 6.92
CA ILE A 173 -10.74 4.62 7.00
C ILE A 173 -10.68 4.01 8.39
N VAL A 174 -10.63 2.68 8.45
CA VAL A 174 -10.52 1.92 9.70
C VAL A 174 -9.43 0.86 9.53
N GLY A 175 -8.31 1.04 10.23
CA GLY A 175 -7.14 0.19 10.06
C GLY A 175 -6.60 0.24 8.64
N ASP A 176 -6.41 -0.94 8.04
CA ASP A 176 -5.91 -1.11 6.67
C ASP A 176 -7.02 -1.18 5.61
N TYR A 177 -8.25 -0.77 5.94
CA TYR A 177 -9.39 -0.81 5.04
C TYR A 177 -10.08 0.54 4.89
N ILE A 178 -10.55 0.82 3.67
CA ILE A 178 -11.56 1.83 3.40
C ILE A 178 -12.93 1.16 3.42
N ASN A 179 -13.79 1.60 4.33
CA ASN A 179 -15.19 1.24 4.37
C ASN A 179 -15.99 2.27 3.55
N THR A 180 -16.96 1.80 2.77
CA THR A 180 -17.80 2.60 1.89
C THR A 180 -19.28 2.38 2.20
N ASN A 181 -20.13 3.35 1.87
CA ASN A 181 -21.59 3.18 1.99
C ASN A 181 -22.24 2.42 0.82
N PHE A 182 -21.49 2.13 -0.24
CA PHE A 182 -21.91 1.32 -1.37
C PHE A 182 -21.24 -0.06 -1.32
N LYS A 183 -21.92 -1.10 -1.83
CA LYS A 183 -21.44 -2.50 -1.73
C LYS A 183 -20.32 -2.84 -2.70
N GLU A 184 -20.42 -2.36 -3.94
CA GLU A 184 -19.51 -2.71 -5.04
C GLU A 184 -19.16 -1.47 -5.86
N GLY A 185 -17.92 -1.41 -6.35
CA GLY A 185 -17.44 -0.34 -7.23
C GLY A 185 -15.93 -0.15 -7.18
N TRP A 186 -15.44 0.90 -7.84
CA TRP A 186 -14.03 1.25 -7.85
C TRP A 186 -13.80 2.61 -7.20
N VAL A 187 -12.74 2.70 -6.40
CA VAL A 187 -12.33 3.92 -5.73
C VAL A 187 -10.91 4.24 -6.13
N TYR A 188 -10.75 5.32 -6.85
CA TYR A 188 -9.44 5.92 -7.11
C TYR A 188 -9.02 6.75 -5.90
N ILE A 189 -7.82 6.49 -5.38
CA ILE A 189 -7.25 7.21 -4.25
C ILE A 189 -5.92 7.85 -4.62
N GLN A 190 -5.71 9.06 -4.10
CA GLN A 190 -4.39 9.63 -3.91
C GLN A 190 -4.05 9.59 -2.44
N TYR A 191 -2.86 9.14 -2.13
CA TYR A 191 -2.39 9.03 -0.77
C TYR A 191 -0.91 9.40 -0.67
N ILE A 192 -0.55 9.86 0.52
CA ILE A 192 0.84 9.99 0.93
C ILE A 192 1.24 8.63 1.49
N GLY A 193 2.35 8.09 1.03
CA GLY A 193 2.87 6.79 1.42
C GLY A 193 4.38 6.69 1.28
N LEU A 194 4.95 5.55 1.66
CA LEU A 194 6.34 5.25 1.31
C LEU A 194 6.44 4.95 -0.18
N GLU A 195 7.57 5.31 -0.80
CA GLU A 195 7.84 4.90 -2.17
C GLU A 195 7.90 3.38 -2.26
N SER A 196 7.32 2.81 -3.31
CA SER A 196 7.29 1.36 -3.53
C SER A 196 7.83 1.02 -4.91
N ASN A 197 8.52 -0.11 -5.00
CA ASN A 197 8.95 -0.72 -6.25
C ASN A 197 7.76 -1.29 -7.03
N GLU A 198 8.02 -1.76 -8.25
CA GLU A 198 7.03 -2.43 -9.12
C GLU A 198 6.39 -3.66 -8.45
N ASP A 199 7.13 -4.36 -7.60
CA ASP A 199 6.64 -5.53 -6.82
C ASP A 199 5.77 -5.15 -5.60
N GLY A 200 5.59 -3.85 -5.32
CA GLY A 200 4.80 -3.36 -4.19
C GLY A 200 5.58 -3.25 -2.87
N ASP A 201 6.83 -3.69 -2.82
CA ASP A 201 7.71 -3.52 -1.66
C ASP A 201 8.17 -2.07 -1.52
N PHE A 202 8.11 -1.53 -0.29
CA PHE A 202 8.55 -0.16 -0.05
C PHE A 202 10.07 -0.01 -0.04
N ILE A 203 10.54 1.06 -0.67
CA ILE A 203 11.96 1.43 -0.76
C ILE A 203 12.33 2.24 0.47
N ILE A 204 13.51 1.96 1.02
CA ILE A 204 14.06 2.79 2.10
C ILE A 204 14.61 4.07 1.47
N PRO A 205 14.14 5.26 1.91
CA PRO A 205 14.61 6.54 1.40
C PRO A 205 16.12 6.68 1.59
N LYS A 206 16.84 6.98 0.51
CA LYS A 206 18.27 7.29 0.58
C LYS A 206 18.47 8.75 0.94
N GLY A 207 19.12 8.99 2.08
CA GLY A 207 19.66 10.30 2.42
C GLY A 207 20.99 10.57 1.72
N ASN A 208 21.58 11.75 1.91
CA ASN A 208 22.89 12.05 1.33
C ASN A 208 24.01 11.21 1.95
N HIS A 209 23.82 10.78 3.20
CA HIS A 209 24.83 10.04 3.97
C HIS A 209 24.29 8.71 4.51
N ASN A 210 23.25 8.13 3.90
CA ASN A 210 22.62 6.86 4.32
C ASN A 210 22.22 6.78 5.82
N ARG A 211 22.04 7.93 6.50
CA ARG A 211 21.79 7.98 7.96
C ARG A 211 20.48 7.32 8.37
N ILE A 212 19.49 7.31 7.47
CA ILE A 212 18.20 6.65 7.71
C ILE A 212 18.41 5.13 7.79
N GLU A 213 19.24 4.56 6.91
CA GLU A 213 19.54 3.12 6.89
C GLU A 213 20.30 2.72 8.17
N GLU A 214 21.38 3.45 8.51
CA GLU A 214 22.16 3.24 9.75
C GLU A 214 21.26 3.29 11.00
N TYR A 215 20.37 4.29 11.06
CA TYR A 215 19.44 4.45 12.16
C TYR A 215 18.47 3.28 12.29
N LEU A 216 17.88 2.82 11.18
CA LEU A 216 16.93 1.70 11.20
C LEU A 216 17.60 0.40 11.64
N ILE A 217 18.84 0.17 11.21
CA ILE A 217 19.65 -0.99 11.65
C ILE A 217 19.85 -0.96 13.16
N ALA A 218 20.37 0.16 13.68
CA ALA A 218 20.60 0.31 15.11
C ALA A 218 19.30 0.19 15.93
N TYR A 219 18.19 0.73 15.43
CA TYR A 219 16.88 0.64 16.10
C TYR A 219 16.37 -0.80 16.19
N CYS A 220 16.45 -1.56 15.09
CA CYS A 220 15.97 -2.95 15.07
C CYS A 220 16.85 -3.84 15.95
N ARG A 221 18.17 -3.67 15.90
CA ARG A 221 19.11 -4.37 16.79
C ARG A 221 18.82 -4.07 18.25
N LYS A 222 18.60 -2.80 18.60
CA LYS A 222 18.19 -2.38 19.94
C LYS A 222 16.90 -3.09 20.38
N ARG A 223 15.91 -3.21 19.50
CA ARG A 223 14.63 -3.91 19.79
C ARG A 223 14.81 -5.40 20.03
N ILE A 224 15.60 -6.08 19.19
CA ILE A 224 15.96 -7.49 19.39
C ILE A 224 16.58 -7.69 20.77
N LEU A 225 17.49 -6.80 21.20
CA LEU A 225 18.09 -6.87 22.52
C LEU A 225 17.11 -6.59 23.66
N GLU A 226 16.16 -5.65 23.49
CA GLU A 226 15.10 -5.43 24.47
C GLU A 226 14.26 -6.69 24.69
N ASP A 227 13.95 -7.42 23.62
CA ASP A 227 13.17 -8.67 23.69
C ASP A 227 13.99 -9.84 24.27
N LEU A 228 15.31 -9.85 24.05
CA LEU A 228 16.24 -10.88 24.54
C LEU A 228 16.52 -10.79 26.06
N ILE A 229 16.34 -9.62 26.67
CA ILE A 229 16.61 -9.41 28.10
C ILE A 229 15.45 -9.99 28.93
N MET A 230 15.41 -11.31 28.95
CA MET A 230 14.76 -12.11 30.00
C MET A 230 15.88 -12.77 30.81
N GLY A 231 16.56 -11.99 31.65
CA GLY A 231 17.60 -12.47 32.56
C GLY A 231 18.68 -11.43 32.91
N ASP A 232 19.28 -11.59 34.09
CA ASP A 232 20.32 -10.71 34.66
C ASP A 232 21.71 -10.93 34.04
N ASP A 233 21.84 -10.82 32.71
CA ASP A 233 23.16 -10.86 32.05
C ASP A 233 23.75 -9.43 31.91
N PRO A 234 24.79 -9.08 32.68
CA PRO A 234 25.36 -7.74 32.67
C PRO A 234 25.92 -7.30 31.32
N ASN A 235 26.39 -8.24 30.49
CA ASN A 235 26.95 -7.92 29.17
C ASN A 235 25.86 -7.47 28.20
N LYS A 236 24.70 -8.13 28.23
CA LYS A 236 23.54 -7.77 27.38
C LYS A 236 22.96 -6.42 27.79
N ILE A 237 22.94 -6.12 29.09
CA ILE A 237 22.50 -4.82 29.62
C ILE A 237 23.43 -3.68 29.15
N ASN A 238 24.75 -3.89 29.20
CA ASN A 238 25.71 -2.90 28.69
C ASN A 238 25.55 -2.66 27.19
N MET A 239 25.38 -3.72 26.41
CA MET A 239 25.16 -3.62 24.97
C MET A 239 23.85 -2.90 24.62
N LEU A 240 22.76 -3.17 25.36
CA LEU A 240 21.50 -2.44 25.18
C LEU A 240 21.67 -0.94 25.50
N ASN A 241 22.40 -0.60 26.57
CA ASN A 241 22.63 0.81 26.93
C ASN A 241 23.43 1.55 25.84
N TYR A 242 24.43 0.89 25.24
CA TYR A 242 25.16 1.42 24.09
C TYR A 242 24.22 1.71 22.91
N TYR A 243 23.43 0.72 22.48
CA TYR A 243 22.48 0.90 21.37
C TYR A 243 21.40 1.94 21.69
N ARG A 244 20.97 2.09 22.94
CA ARG A 244 20.02 3.15 23.34
C ARG A 244 20.58 4.54 23.11
N GLN A 245 21.85 4.76 23.43
CA GLN A 245 22.53 6.03 23.18
C GLN A 245 22.73 6.24 21.67
N GLU A 246 23.27 5.24 20.98
CA GLU A 246 23.53 5.30 19.54
C GLU A 246 22.27 5.58 18.73
N VAL A 247 21.15 4.89 19.03
CA VAL A 247 19.85 5.11 18.37
C VAL A 247 19.37 6.55 18.54
N ARG A 248 19.60 7.16 19.70
CA ARG A 248 19.21 8.56 19.94
C ARG A 248 20.02 9.52 19.06
N ASP A 249 21.32 9.30 18.97
CA ASP A 249 22.23 10.15 18.20
C ASP A 249 21.98 9.98 16.68
N LEU A 250 21.88 8.73 16.22
CA LEU A 250 21.55 8.40 14.83
C LEU A 250 20.17 8.92 14.42
N PHE A 251 19.16 8.88 15.30
CA PHE A 251 17.85 9.47 14.99
C PHE A 251 17.95 10.98 14.70
N SER A 252 18.72 11.70 15.52
CA SER A 252 18.92 13.15 15.35
C SER A 252 19.61 13.47 14.02
N LEU A 253 20.66 12.70 13.68
CA LEU A 253 21.39 12.82 12.42
C LEU A 253 20.50 12.47 11.23
N ALA A 254 19.79 11.33 11.28
CA ALA A 254 18.87 10.88 10.24
C ALA A 254 17.73 11.88 10.02
N MET A 255 17.18 12.46 11.08
CA MET A 255 16.12 13.46 10.95
C MET A 255 16.63 14.76 10.31
N THR A 256 17.87 15.15 10.60
CA THR A 256 18.51 16.30 9.96
C THR A 256 18.77 16.04 8.49
N ASP A 257 19.30 14.86 8.15
CA ASP A 257 19.56 14.44 6.76
C ASP A 257 18.24 14.34 5.97
N ALA A 258 17.21 13.70 6.54
CA ALA A 258 15.87 13.60 5.94
C ALA A 258 15.24 14.98 5.70
N LYS A 259 15.39 15.92 6.64
CA LYS A 259 14.91 17.31 6.45
C LYS A 259 15.67 18.03 5.35
N PHE A 260 16.99 17.86 5.28
CA PHE A 260 17.83 18.54 4.30
C PHE A 260 17.57 18.02 2.88
N HIS A 261 17.54 16.69 2.74
CA HIS A 261 17.18 16.01 1.50
C HIS A 261 15.72 16.34 1.09
N GLY A 262 14.81 16.30 2.06
CA GLY A 262 13.41 16.71 1.90
C GLY A 262 13.24 18.18 1.49
N ALA A 263 14.14 19.06 1.92
CA ALA A 263 14.11 20.48 1.61
C ALA A 263 14.64 20.81 0.20
N GLN A 264 15.67 20.12 -0.28
CA GLN A 264 16.29 20.41 -1.58
C GLN A 264 15.56 19.76 -2.77
N GLY A 265 15.34 18.44 -2.74
CA GLY A 265 14.76 17.70 -3.87
C GLY A 265 13.27 17.46 -3.73
N TRP A 266 12.84 17.02 -2.55
CA TRP A 266 11.51 16.46 -2.33
C TRP A 266 10.41 17.52 -2.37
N ARG A 267 10.54 18.64 -1.65
CA ARG A 267 9.54 19.74 -1.69
C ARG A 267 9.33 20.29 -3.11
N SER A 268 10.38 20.32 -3.91
CA SER A 268 10.38 20.79 -5.30
C SER A 268 9.71 19.78 -6.23
N ALA A 269 10.00 18.49 -6.05
CA ALA A 269 9.40 17.37 -6.78
C ALA A 269 7.93 17.18 -6.40
N VAL A 270 7.59 17.22 -5.11
CA VAL A 270 6.22 17.20 -4.58
C VAL A 270 5.43 18.42 -5.04
N LYS A 271 5.98 19.64 -4.99
CA LYS A 271 5.28 20.81 -5.57
C LYS A 271 5.04 20.66 -7.07
N ARG A 272 6.00 20.12 -7.83
CA ARG A 272 5.85 19.85 -9.27
C ARG A 272 4.83 18.75 -9.54
N SER A 273 4.85 17.68 -8.75
CA SER A 273 3.90 16.57 -8.81
C SER A 273 2.49 17.06 -8.46
N ILE A 274 2.30 17.72 -7.32
CA ILE A 274 1.03 18.34 -6.92
C ILE A 274 0.50 19.28 -8.02
N LYS A 275 1.36 20.11 -8.63
CA LYS A 275 0.96 21.04 -9.71
C LYS A 275 0.64 20.33 -11.03
N ARG A 276 1.29 19.21 -11.33
CA ARG A 276 1.00 18.38 -12.50
C ARG A 276 -0.31 17.63 -12.29
N ASN A 277 -0.47 17.04 -11.12
CA ASN A 277 -1.63 16.28 -10.71
C ASN A 277 -2.86 17.19 -10.60
N SER A 278 -2.75 18.38 -10.01
CA SER A 278 -3.85 19.36 -9.96
C SER A 278 -4.36 19.72 -11.36
N ARG A 279 -3.46 19.86 -12.34
CA ARG A 279 -3.83 20.13 -13.74
C ARG A 279 -4.47 18.93 -14.44
N ALA A 280 -3.99 17.71 -14.15
CA ALA A 280 -4.63 16.49 -14.64
C ALA A 280 -6.06 16.35 -14.09
N TYR A 281 -6.28 16.70 -12.81
CA TYR A 281 -7.61 16.68 -12.20
C TYR A 281 -8.52 17.78 -12.75
N GLU A 282 -8.02 19.02 -12.93
CA GLU A 282 -8.78 20.10 -13.58
C GLU A 282 -9.25 19.71 -14.99
N ALA A 283 -8.47 18.89 -15.72
CA ALA A 283 -8.84 18.39 -17.04
C ALA A 283 -9.83 17.20 -17.01
N MET A 284 -9.93 16.46 -15.90
CA MET A 284 -10.90 15.36 -15.72
C MET A 284 -12.28 15.85 -15.28
N LEU A 285 -12.38 17.10 -14.82
CA LEU A 285 -13.64 17.71 -14.41
C LEU A 285 -14.30 18.34 -15.64
N PRO A 286 -15.63 18.19 -15.84
CA PRO A 286 -16.32 18.92 -16.88
C PRO A 286 -16.13 20.42 -16.63
N THR A 287 -15.52 21.12 -17.58
CA THR A 287 -15.47 22.58 -17.61
C THR A 287 -16.91 23.09 -17.69
N LYS A 288 -17.27 24.00 -16.78
CA LYS A 288 -18.57 24.69 -16.82
C LYS A 288 -18.79 25.41 -18.14
#